data_AF-A0A6P0YNA6-F1
#
_entry.id   AF-A0A6P0YNA6-F1
#
_cell.length_a   1.000
_cell.length_b   1.000
_cell.length_c   1.000
_cell.angle_alpha   90.00
_cell.angle_beta   90.00
_cell.angle_gamma   90.00
#
_symmetry.space_group_name_H-M   'P 1'
#
loop_
_entity.id
_entity.type
_entity.pdbx_description
1 polymer ?
#
loop_
_entity_poly.entity_id
_entity_poly.type
_entity_poly.pdbx_seq_one_letter_code
_entity_poly.pdbx_strand_id
1 'polypeptide(L)'
;SEIYERHFPDQERNQNLLWSDGGLLYSPPFSGSEIDTSLNNNDNRNLLKRIKDRGYLKLGLPGNNPGFAVETENGEFAGFDVDLGKAIAAALFEDPSKLEVTVQSFKNSFGNTANGVVDVSAMGITHNLLRDATLGIDFSPTYLYTGQGVLVRSDSGINVLPALNGRRVGVLSGATTLQNLQDTFTELGGDIIPVEFATNDEMFAAYEAEQIDAVSTDLTILSARRDTLSNPDQHRILNDVLSKEPLGLITDENQSAWSDVVRWVTNALVQAEEYGITSENIDDIIAQNIDSNRDNDSDSEIREFLGIEGNIGKVLGLQNDFVVNIIKAVGNYGEIYERNFDSEVLRREENKLASNFGLQYAPPLGEEVSPQEQEELGSGDDVYEIQPSTLEDHPDGFQAGGGNDRVTGSIRSDSISGGQGEDTISGNDGEDVIAGGPGDDYLYGKDDDDILEGRPGNDRLFGGPGDDELKGGQGRDNLNGGPGNDILTGNASKDKFVFATNEEFDTEALGSDLITDFNPGHDMIVLDKDTFTTLESESGTGFSIETEFASVTNNAASSEALIVYNSNNGKLFYNQNGSEPGFGEGGEFAVLAGQPAISADDFLIR
;
A
#
# COMPACT_ATOMS: atom_id res chain seq x y z
N SER A 1 -23.04 14.67 1.90
CA SER A 1 -24.12 15.11 1.01
C SER A 1 -23.89 16.54 0.54
N GLU A 2 -24.27 17.56 1.31
CA GLU A 2 -24.44 18.95 0.82
C GLU A 2 -23.22 19.62 0.16
N ILE A 3 -22.00 19.25 0.54
CA ILE A 3 -20.77 19.74 -0.10
C ILE A 3 -20.51 18.97 -1.41
N TYR A 4 -20.62 17.63 -1.37
CA TYR A 4 -20.42 16.78 -2.53
C TYR A 4 -21.43 17.11 -3.64
N GLU A 5 -22.72 17.17 -3.32
CA GLU A 5 -23.79 17.54 -4.26
C GLU A 5 -23.67 18.97 -4.83
N ARG A 6 -22.94 19.87 -4.15
CA ARG A 6 -22.71 21.25 -4.61
C ARG A 6 -21.54 21.36 -5.59
N HIS A 7 -20.56 20.48 -5.49
CA HIS A 7 -19.29 20.56 -6.20
C HIS A 7 -19.10 19.44 -7.23
N PHE A 8 -19.79 18.32 -7.06
CA PHE A 8 -19.79 17.13 -7.92
C PHE A 8 -21.25 16.66 -8.17
N PRO A 9 -22.12 17.53 -8.73
CA PRO A 9 -23.56 17.22 -8.89
C PRO A 9 -23.84 16.08 -9.88
N ASP A 10 -22.89 15.81 -10.77
CA ASP A 10 -23.02 14.84 -11.87
C ASP A 10 -22.23 13.53 -11.62
N GLN A 11 -21.58 13.38 -10.45
CA GLN A 11 -20.93 12.12 -10.05
C GLN A 11 -21.85 11.32 -9.12
N GLU A 12 -21.93 10.01 -9.34
CA GLU A 12 -22.62 9.11 -8.43
C GLU A 12 -21.84 9.02 -7.11
N ARG A 13 -22.47 9.41 -6.00
CA ARG A 13 -21.82 9.49 -4.68
C ARG A 13 -21.22 8.15 -4.22
N ASN A 14 -21.73 7.03 -4.73
CA ASN A 14 -21.26 5.66 -4.53
C ASN A 14 -19.88 5.37 -5.18
N GLN A 15 -19.43 6.16 -6.17
CA GLN A 15 -18.05 6.13 -6.67
C GLN A 15 -17.05 6.81 -5.70
N ASN A 16 -17.55 7.53 -4.69
CA ASN A 16 -16.73 8.11 -3.63
C ASN A 16 -16.89 7.29 -2.34
N LEU A 17 -15.89 6.47 -2.03
CA LEU A 17 -15.94 5.48 -0.94
C LEU A 17 -16.06 6.07 0.48
N LEU A 18 -16.02 7.40 0.68
CA LEU A 18 -16.22 8.09 1.98
C LEU A 18 -17.60 7.84 2.65
N TRP A 19 -18.39 6.91 2.13
CA TRP A 19 -19.72 6.52 2.57
C TRP A 19 -19.94 5.00 2.66
N SER A 20 -19.14 4.20 1.96
CA SER A 20 -19.18 2.72 2.03
C SER A 20 -18.16 2.19 3.05
N ASP A 21 -18.28 0.90 3.38
CA ASP A 21 -17.48 0.19 4.40
C ASP A 21 -16.00 -0.04 3.99
N GLY A 22 -15.32 1.01 3.52
CA GLY A 22 -13.92 0.99 3.11
C GLY A 22 -13.25 2.36 3.00
N GLY A 23 -13.98 3.44 2.69
CA GLY A 23 -13.37 4.77 2.52
C GLY A 23 -13.16 5.60 3.79
N LEU A 24 -13.57 5.09 4.95
CA LEU A 24 -13.17 5.58 6.28
C LEU A 24 -13.00 4.37 7.20
N LEU A 25 -11.74 3.99 7.43
CA LEU A 25 -11.21 3.12 8.50
C LEU A 25 -12.26 2.24 9.22
N TYR A 26 -12.26 0.93 8.96
CA TYR A 26 -12.96 -0.05 9.81
C TYR A 26 -12.20 -0.30 11.13
N SER A 27 -12.08 0.76 11.90
CA SER A 27 -12.08 0.77 13.36
C SER A 27 -13.20 1.74 13.69
N PRO A 28 -14.33 1.32 14.30
CA PRO A 28 -15.58 2.07 14.28
C PRO A 28 -15.34 3.56 14.57
N PRO A 29 -15.50 4.49 13.59
CA PRO A 29 -14.86 5.81 13.64
C PRO A 29 -15.42 6.77 14.71
N PHE A 30 -16.36 6.27 15.53
CA PHE A 30 -16.99 6.92 16.66
C PHE A 30 -16.74 6.21 17.99
N SER A 31 -15.97 5.10 18.03
CA SER A 31 -15.61 4.40 19.25
C SER A 31 -14.48 5.12 19.99
N GLY A 32 -14.87 5.96 20.94
CA GLY A 32 -13.97 6.57 21.90
C GLY A 32 -14.77 7.13 23.07
N SER A 33 -14.18 7.18 24.25
CA SER A 33 -14.76 7.92 25.37
C SER A 33 -14.41 9.40 25.23
N GLU A 34 -15.37 10.30 25.48
CA GLU A 34 -15.06 11.72 25.68
C GLU A 34 -14.07 11.86 26.85
N ILE A 35 -12.94 12.52 26.61
CA ILE A 35 -11.94 12.80 27.64
C ILE A 35 -12.00 14.29 27.97
N ASP A 36 -12.50 14.61 29.17
CA ASP A 36 -12.46 15.98 29.69
C ASP A 36 -11.00 16.41 29.93
N THR A 37 -10.47 17.21 29.00
CA THR A 37 -9.15 17.84 29.04
C THR A 37 -9.26 19.34 28.83
N SER A 38 -8.72 20.13 29.75
CA SER A 38 -8.59 21.58 29.56
C SER A 38 -7.50 21.91 28.54
N LEU A 39 -7.89 22.52 27.41
CA LEU A 39 -6.97 22.94 26.35
C LEU A 39 -6.59 24.42 26.49
N ASN A 40 -5.31 24.74 26.36
CA ASN A 40 -4.81 26.10 26.24
C ASN A 40 -4.67 26.46 24.76
N ASN A 41 -5.15 27.64 24.33
CA ASN A 41 -4.82 28.15 23.00
C ASN A 41 -3.30 28.38 22.89
N ASN A 42 -2.68 27.70 21.95
CA ASN A 42 -1.23 27.58 21.83
C ASN A 42 -0.73 27.63 20.37
N ASP A 43 -1.65 27.81 19.41
CA ASP A 43 -1.48 27.69 17.95
C ASP A 43 -0.25 28.47 17.44
N ASN A 44 0.04 29.62 18.06
CA ASN A 44 1.14 30.51 17.70
C ASN A 44 2.48 30.17 18.40
N ARG A 45 2.67 28.96 18.96
CA ARG A 45 3.88 28.63 19.74
C ARG A 45 5.14 28.42 18.90
N ASN A 46 5.03 28.05 17.62
CA ASN A 46 6.13 27.66 16.73
C ASN A 46 7.02 26.59 17.40
N LEU A 47 6.43 25.40 17.57
CA LEU A 47 7.00 24.35 18.42
C LEU A 47 8.36 23.86 17.93
N LEU A 48 8.53 23.59 16.63
CA LEU A 48 9.82 23.14 16.08
C LEU A 48 10.96 24.10 16.45
N LYS A 49 10.75 25.42 16.31
CA LYS A 49 11.77 26.39 16.72
C LYS A 49 12.07 26.32 18.22
N ARG A 50 11.04 26.16 19.07
CA ARG A 50 11.25 26.03 20.53
C ARG A 50 12.02 24.77 20.91
N ILE A 51 11.73 23.63 20.27
CA ILE A 51 12.47 22.38 20.47
C ILE A 51 13.95 22.60 20.13
N LYS A 52 14.24 23.18 18.95
CA LYS A 52 15.60 23.47 18.51
C LYS A 52 16.33 24.49 19.40
N ASP A 53 15.66 25.57 19.81
CA ASP A 53 16.21 26.57 20.76
C ASP A 53 16.50 25.96 22.14
N ARG A 54 15.69 24.98 22.57
CA ARG A 54 15.82 24.28 23.86
C ARG A 54 16.90 23.19 23.83
N GLY A 55 17.19 22.63 22.65
CA GLY A 55 18.29 21.70 22.43
C GLY A 55 18.04 20.25 22.87
N TYR A 56 16.77 19.88 23.11
CA TYR A 56 16.34 18.51 23.39
C TYR A 56 14.83 18.36 23.15
N LEU A 57 14.37 17.15 22.85
CA LEU A 57 12.97 16.77 22.64
C LEU A 57 12.33 16.31 23.96
N LYS A 58 11.10 16.73 24.25
CA LYS A 58 10.29 16.20 25.36
C LYS A 58 9.35 15.12 24.84
N LEU A 59 9.60 13.89 25.24
CA LEU A 59 8.88 12.70 24.79
C LEU A 59 7.94 12.21 25.88
N GLY A 60 6.65 12.10 25.57
CA GLY A 60 5.68 11.44 26.43
C GLY A 60 5.69 9.93 26.18
N LEU A 61 5.89 9.12 27.24
CA LEU A 61 5.92 7.65 27.18
C LEU A 61 5.00 7.00 28.23
N PRO A 62 4.54 5.75 28.02
CA PRO A 62 3.96 4.95 29.08
C PRO A 62 5.06 4.52 30.07
N GLY A 63 4.69 4.39 31.35
CA GLY A 63 5.69 4.12 32.41
C GLY A 63 6.17 2.68 32.52
N ASN A 64 5.42 1.73 31.97
CA ASN A 64 5.77 0.30 31.94
C ASN A 64 4.85 -0.42 30.94
N ASN A 65 5.18 -0.34 29.65
CA ASN A 65 4.49 -1.07 28.59
C ASN A 65 5.51 -1.92 27.81
N PRO A 66 5.63 -3.24 28.11
CA PRO A 66 6.51 -4.16 27.41
C PRO A 66 6.40 -4.07 25.88
N GLY A 67 7.54 -4.22 25.19
CA GLY A 67 7.68 -3.96 23.74
C GLY A 67 7.73 -2.48 23.35
N PHE A 68 6.88 -1.63 23.94
CA PHE A 68 6.78 -0.21 23.59
C PHE A 68 7.71 0.72 24.37
N ALA A 69 7.61 0.74 25.71
CA ALA A 69 8.50 1.51 26.57
C ALA A 69 8.52 0.94 28.00
N VAL A 70 9.70 0.48 28.44
CA VAL A 70 9.96 -0.03 29.79
C VAL A 70 11.16 0.71 30.38
N GLU A 71 11.05 1.11 31.65
CA GLU A 71 12.18 1.63 32.42
C GLU A 71 13.11 0.47 32.82
N THR A 72 14.35 0.52 32.34
CA THR A 72 15.42 -0.45 32.65
C THR A 72 15.93 -0.27 34.08
N GLU A 73 16.69 -1.26 34.60
CA GLU A 73 17.30 -1.19 35.94
C GLU A 73 18.20 0.06 36.18
N ASN A 74 18.67 0.69 35.10
CA ASN A 74 19.52 1.88 35.15
C ASN A 74 18.72 3.21 35.16
N GLY A 75 17.39 3.17 35.02
CA GLY A 75 16.54 4.36 34.88
C GLY A 75 16.49 4.94 33.47
N GLU A 76 17.00 4.21 32.47
CA GLU A 76 16.86 4.53 31.04
C GLU A 76 15.66 3.79 30.45
N PHE A 77 15.04 4.32 29.40
CA PHE A 77 13.90 3.67 28.72
C PHE A 77 14.37 2.88 27.49
N ALA A 78 13.74 1.72 27.25
CA ALA A 78 13.91 0.90 26.05
C ALA A 78 12.55 0.41 25.53
N GLY A 79 12.44 0.17 24.22
CA GLY A 79 11.21 -0.22 23.54
C GLY A 79 10.97 0.54 22.23
N PHE A 80 10.00 0.08 21.45
CA PHE A 80 9.64 0.59 20.12
C PHE A 80 9.28 2.09 20.12
N ASP A 81 8.40 2.52 21.03
CA ASP A 81 7.99 3.93 21.20
C ASP A 81 9.17 4.81 21.65
N VAL A 82 10.15 4.23 22.35
CA VAL A 82 11.38 4.92 22.75
C VAL A 82 12.29 5.14 21.54
N ASP A 83 12.43 4.14 20.67
CA ASP A 83 13.26 4.22 19.47
C ASP A 83 12.67 5.20 18.43
N LEU A 84 11.34 5.26 18.28
CA LEU A 84 10.69 6.36 17.53
C LEU A 84 11.05 7.74 18.10
N GLY A 85 11.05 7.88 19.43
CA GLY A 85 11.49 9.11 20.09
C GLY A 85 12.97 9.44 19.82
N LYS A 86 13.86 8.44 19.87
CA LYS A 86 15.29 8.57 19.55
C LYS A 86 15.50 8.95 18.08
N ALA A 87 14.72 8.41 17.15
CA ALA A 87 14.76 8.78 15.74
C ALA A 87 14.51 10.29 15.56
N ILE A 88 13.46 10.82 16.19
CA ILE A 88 13.12 12.24 16.13
C ILE A 88 14.21 13.11 16.79
N ALA A 89 14.80 12.65 17.91
CA ALA A 89 15.92 13.34 18.55
C ALA A 89 17.18 13.34 17.66
N ALA A 90 17.52 12.23 17.01
CA ALA A 90 18.64 12.13 16.08
C ALA A 90 18.45 13.02 14.84
N ALA A 91 17.24 13.06 14.27
CA ALA A 91 16.89 13.95 13.15
C ALA A 91 17.02 15.45 13.48
N LEU A 92 16.71 15.82 14.73
CA LEU A 92 16.75 17.21 15.20
C LEU A 92 18.15 17.66 15.64
N PHE A 93 18.95 16.75 16.19
CA PHE A 93 20.13 17.10 17.01
C PHE A 93 21.39 16.26 16.74
N GLU A 94 21.36 15.32 15.79
CA GLU A 94 22.47 14.39 15.48
C GLU A 94 22.85 13.51 16.69
N ASP A 95 21.94 13.37 17.67
CA ASP A 95 22.18 12.70 18.96
C ASP A 95 20.86 12.14 19.55
N PRO A 96 20.66 10.81 19.56
CA PRO A 96 19.43 10.19 20.09
C PRO A 96 19.27 10.34 21.61
N SER A 97 20.30 10.74 22.35
CA SER A 97 20.23 10.97 23.80
C SER A 97 19.58 12.32 24.18
N LYS A 98 19.23 13.15 23.19
CA LYS A 98 18.60 14.47 23.38
C LYS A 98 17.11 14.39 23.71
N LEU A 99 16.78 13.59 24.73
CA LEU A 99 15.43 13.29 25.20
C LEU A 99 15.23 13.72 26.66
N GLU A 100 14.09 14.34 26.95
CA GLU A 100 13.52 14.47 28.30
C GLU A 100 12.23 13.65 28.32
N VAL A 101 12.28 12.45 28.89
CA VAL A 101 11.12 11.56 28.99
C VAL A 101 10.17 12.03 30.10
N THR A 102 8.88 12.12 29.78
CA THR A 102 7.79 12.31 30.73
C THR A 102 6.92 11.07 30.74
N VAL A 103 6.99 10.28 31.82
CA VAL A 103 6.06 9.17 32.07
C VAL A 103 4.66 9.73 32.31
N GLN A 104 3.68 9.22 31.56
CA GLN A 104 2.29 9.68 31.62
C GLN A 104 1.30 8.53 31.43
N SER A 105 0.05 8.75 31.84
CA SER A 105 -1.06 7.82 31.60
C SER A 105 -1.74 8.11 30.27
N PHE A 106 -2.45 7.12 29.73
CA PHE A 106 -3.32 7.25 28.55
C PHE A 106 -4.23 8.49 28.61
N LYS A 107 -4.88 8.76 29.75
CA LYS A 107 -5.75 9.95 29.89
C LYS A 107 -4.98 11.27 29.79
N ASN A 108 -3.74 11.30 30.28
CA ASN A 108 -2.97 12.54 30.38
C ASN A 108 -2.18 12.85 29.09
N SER A 109 -1.85 11.86 28.25
CA SER A 109 -0.99 12.06 27.07
C SER A 109 -1.56 13.08 26.08
N PHE A 110 -2.87 13.02 25.81
CA PHE A 110 -3.58 13.96 24.94
C PHE A 110 -3.40 15.41 25.43
N GLY A 111 -3.87 15.69 26.65
CA GLY A 111 -3.78 17.01 27.27
C GLY A 111 -2.34 17.46 27.52
N ASN A 112 -1.39 16.56 27.76
CA ASN A 112 0.02 16.92 27.92
C ASN A 112 0.64 17.37 26.60
N THR A 113 0.29 16.74 25.47
CA THR A 113 0.78 17.11 24.14
C THR A 113 0.15 18.44 23.69
N ALA A 114 -1.18 18.50 23.73
CA ALA A 114 -2.00 19.67 23.38
C ALA A 114 -1.68 20.93 24.23
N ASN A 115 -1.12 20.76 25.43
CA ASN A 115 -0.69 21.87 26.28
C ASN A 115 0.83 22.11 26.32
N GLY A 116 1.62 21.34 25.54
CA GLY A 116 3.07 21.52 25.43
C GLY A 116 3.85 21.15 26.70
N VAL A 117 3.33 20.21 27.50
CA VAL A 117 4.06 19.55 28.59
C VAL A 117 5.13 18.64 27.99
N VAL A 118 4.77 17.93 26.93
CA VAL A 118 5.64 17.20 26.00
C VAL A 118 5.44 17.76 24.58
N ASP A 119 6.38 17.51 23.68
CA ASP A 119 6.24 17.97 22.29
C ASP A 119 5.63 16.90 21.37
N VAL A 120 5.82 15.63 21.70
CA VAL A 120 5.21 14.45 21.05
C VAL A 120 4.99 13.36 22.10
N SER A 121 3.95 12.54 21.94
CA SER A 121 3.73 11.35 22.76
C SER A 121 3.73 10.08 21.92
N ALA A 122 4.58 9.12 22.28
CA ALA A 122 4.57 7.75 21.78
C ALA A 122 3.98 6.87 22.89
N MET A 123 2.79 6.31 22.67
CA MET A 123 1.95 5.75 23.74
C MET A 123 1.23 4.45 23.35
N GLY A 124 1.49 3.90 22.17
CA GLY A 124 0.70 2.82 21.57
C GLY A 124 -0.80 3.16 21.48
N ILE A 125 -1.16 4.36 21.00
CA ILE A 125 -2.56 4.83 20.99
C ILE A 125 -3.14 4.79 19.57
N THR A 126 -4.32 4.16 19.45
CA THR A 126 -5.13 4.14 18.23
C THR A 126 -5.46 5.54 17.73
N HIS A 127 -5.15 5.83 16.48
CA HIS A 127 -5.66 7.00 15.77
C HIS A 127 -7.15 6.77 15.47
N ASN A 128 -8.03 7.70 15.87
CA ASN A 128 -9.41 7.74 15.42
C ASN A 128 -9.94 9.17 15.36
N LEU A 129 -10.99 9.36 14.54
CA LEU A 129 -11.56 10.67 14.21
C LEU A 129 -12.09 11.43 15.44
N LEU A 130 -12.61 10.74 16.46
CA LEU A 130 -13.11 11.41 17.67
C LEU A 130 -11.96 12.01 18.49
N ARG A 131 -10.83 11.31 18.62
CA ARG A 131 -9.64 11.79 19.34
C ARG A 131 -9.04 13.00 18.62
N ASP A 132 -8.83 12.86 17.31
CA ASP A 132 -8.30 13.88 16.40
C ASP A 132 -9.15 15.16 16.44
N ALA A 133 -10.47 15.04 16.22
CA ALA A 133 -11.37 16.19 16.12
C ALA A 133 -11.74 16.89 17.45
N THR A 134 -11.35 16.37 18.63
CA THR A 134 -11.84 16.91 19.92
C THR A 134 -10.78 17.18 20.98
N LEU A 135 -9.57 16.62 20.87
CA LEU A 135 -8.57 16.67 21.95
C LEU A 135 -7.44 17.70 21.74
N GLY A 136 -7.47 18.49 20.67
CA GLY A 136 -6.45 19.51 20.38
C GLY A 136 -5.11 18.90 19.98
N ILE A 137 -5.14 17.80 19.23
CA ILE A 137 -3.99 17.03 18.78
C ILE A 137 -4.11 16.73 17.29
N ASP A 138 -2.98 16.53 16.63
CA ASP A 138 -2.91 15.82 15.34
C ASP A 138 -2.25 14.45 15.59
N PHE A 139 -2.39 13.50 14.66
CA PHE A 139 -1.62 12.24 14.65
C PHE A 139 -0.53 12.24 13.55
N SER A 140 0.57 11.52 13.81
CA SER A 140 1.49 11.09 12.75
C SER A 140 0.81 10.10 11.78
N PRO A 141 1.46 9.72 10.66
CA PRO A 141 1.12 8.47 9.99
C PRO A 141 1.11 7.30 10.98
N THR A 142 0.31 6.28 10.67
CA THR A 142 0.31 5.02 11.40
C THR A 142 1.72 4.45 11.41
N TYR A 143 2.26 4.17 12.59
CA TYR A 143 3.60 3.56 12.74
C TYR A 143 3.53 2.08 13.08
N LEU A 144 2.37 1.55 13.45
CA LEU A 144 2.13 0.14 13.74
C LEU A 144 0.64 -0.12 13.60
N TYR A 145 0.25 -1.05 12.72
CA TYR A 145 -1.06 -1.67 12.82
C TYR A 145 -0.96 -2.78 13.87
N THR A 146 -1.70 -2.62 14.97
CA THR A 146 -2.00 -3.74 15.87
C THR A 146 -3.46 -4.14 15.67
N GLY A 147 -3.86 -5.23 16.32
CA GLY A 147 -5.25 -5.61 16.46
C GLY A 147 -5.44 -6.38 17.75
N GLN A 148 -6.68 -6.75 18.01
CA GLN A 148 -7.01 -7.70 19.06
C GLN A 148 -6.71 -9.12 18.58
N GLY A 149 -5.90 -9.86 19.33
CA GLY A 149 -5.63 -11.28 19.08
C GLY A 149 -6.26 -12.20 20.11
N VAL A 150 -5.94 -13.49 20.01
CA VAL A 150 -6.28 -14.49 21.02
C VAL A 150 -5.06 -15.38 21.31
N LEU A 151 -4.63 -15.42 22.58
CA LEU A 151 -3.60 -16.31 23.09
C LEU A 151 -4.24 -17.59 23.66
N VAL A 152 -3.71 -18.75 23.27
CA VAL A 152 -4.16 -20.09 23.67
C VAL A 152 -2.99 -20.99 24.04
N ARG A 153 -3.25 -22.01 24.87
CA ARG A 153 -2.26 -23.05 25.16
C ARG A 153 -2.12 -23.97 23.96
N SER A 154 -0.90 -24.33 23.58
CA SER A 154 -0.62 -25.11 22.38
C SER A 154 -1.23 -26.51 22.42
N ASP A 155 -1.45 -27.09 23.61
CA ASP A 155 -2.10 -28.39 23.83
C ASP A 155 -3.63 -28.34 23.96
N SER A 156 -4.25 -27.15 23.97
CA SER A 156 -5.69 -26.96 24.19
C SER A 156 -6.60 -27.54 23.09
N GLY A 157 -6.03 -27.84 21.92
CA GLY A 157 -6.75 -28.20 20.70
C GLY A 157 -7.43 -27.02 20.00
N ILE A 158 -7.22 -25.79 20.48
CA ILE A 158 -7.68 -24.55 19.83
C ILE A 158 -6.57 -24.11 18.86
N ASN A 159 -6.84 -24.20 17.55
CA ASN A 159 -5.87 -23.91 16.49
C ASN A 159 -6.30 -22.74 15.58
N VAL A 160 -7.57 -22.36 15.62
CA VAL A 160 -8.24 -21.34 14.78
C VAL A 160 -9.34 -20.70 15.62
N LEU A 161 -9.71 -19.45 15.33
CA LEU A 161 -10.71 -18.72 16.11
C LEU A 161 -12.03 -19.47 16.34
N PRO A 162 -12.70 -20.09 15.33
CA PRO A 162 -13.96 -20.82 15.55
C PRO A 162 -13.90 -21.94 16.60
N ALA A 163 -12.72 -22.47 16.93
CA ALA A 163 -12.55 -23.49 17.98
C ALA A 163 -12.71 -22.93 19.42
N LEU A 164 -12.85 -21.62 19.59
CA LEU A 164 -13.24 -20.96 20.85
C LEU A 164 -14.75 -21.07 21.15
N ASN A 165 -15.57 -21.60 20.24
CA ASN A 165 -17.01 -21.75 20.47
C ASN A 165 -17.29 -22.56 21.76
N GLY A 166 -18.02 -21.96 22.71
CA GLY A 166 -18.30 -22.50 24.04
C GLY A 166 -17.12 -22.50 25.02
N ARG A 167 -15.99 -21.85 24.72
CA ARG A 167 -14.80 -21.75 25.58
C ARG A 167 -14.82 -20.53 26.47
N ARG A 168 -14.12 -20.59 27.61
CA ARG A 168 -13.94 -19.46 28.53
C ARG A 168 -12.83 -18.55 28.01
N VAL A 169 -13.18 -17.35 27.57
CA VAL A 169 -12.22 -16.37 27.04
C VAL A 169 -12.08 -15.21 28.02
N GLY A 170 -10.86 -14.98 28.51
CA GLY A 170 -10.56 -13.85 29.37
C GLY A 170 -10.46 -12.56 28.58
N VAL A 171 -11.10 -11.50 29.08
CA VAL A 171 -11.08 -10.14 28.51
C VAL A 171 -10.97 -9.09 29.63
N LEU A 172 -10.46 -7.90 29.31
CA LEU A 172 -10.41 -6.78 30.25
C LEU A 172 -11.79 -6.09 30.33
N SER A 173 -12.29 -5.86 31.54
CA SER A 173 -13.60 -5.24 31.76
C SER A 173 -13.62 -3.79 31.26
N GLY A 174 -14.63 -3.44 30.46
CA GLY A 174 -14.78 -2.11 29.86
C GLY A 174 -13.86 -1.82 28.66
N ALA A 175 -13.09 -2.80 28.18
CA ALA A 175 -12.38 -2.69 26.91
C ALA A 175 -13.31 -2.99 25.71
N THR A 176 -12.92 -2.52 24.52
CA THR A 176 -13.56 -2.86 23.23
C THR A 176 -13.48 -4.34 22.90
N THR A 177 -12.54 -5.07 23.50
CA THR A 177 -12.20 -6.45 23.13
C THR A 177 -13.33 -7.46 23.35
N LEU A 178 -14.19 -7.23 24.34
CA LEU A 178 -15.37 -8.07 24.54
C LEU A 178 -16.39 -7.89 23.40
N GLN A 179 -16.62 -6.66 22.95
CA GLN A 179 -17.61 -6.36 21.92
C GLN A 179 -17.19 -6.98 20.58
N ASN A 180 -15.94 -6.75 20.15
CA ASN A 180 -15.39 -7.32 18.92
C ASN A 180 -15.52 -8.85 18.89
N LEU A 181 -15.18 -9.54 20.00
CA LEU A 181 -15.36 -10.99 20.12
C LEU A 181 -16.81 -11.43 19.97
N GLN A 182 -17.75 -10.71 20.59
CA GLN A 182 -19.18 -11.03 20.53
C GLN A 182 -19.75 -10.82 19.12
N ASP A 183 -19.31 -9.77 18.43
CA ASP A 183 -19.71 -9.50 17.04
C ASP A 183 -19.16 -10.58 16.10
N THR A 184 -17.86 -10.91 16.16
CA THR A 184 -17.26 -11.98 15.35
C THR A 184 -17.91 -13.34 15.60
N PHE A 185 -18.22 -13.71 16.84
CA PHE A 185 -18.89 -14.99 17.12
C PHE A 185 -20.36 -15.00 16.69
N THR A 186 -21.03 -13.84 16.66
CA THR A 186 -22.38 -13.71 16.10
C THR A 186 -22.38 -14.00 14.60
N GLU A 187 -21.38 -13.50 13.86
CA GLU A 187 -21.21 -13.75 12.42
C GLU A 187 -20.86 -15.22 12.13
N LEU A 188 -19.96 -15.81 12.92
CA LEU A 188 -19.56 -17.23 12.81
C LEU A 188 -20.65 -18.22 13.27
N GLY A 189 -21.79 -17.74 13.78
CA GLY A 189 -22.88 -18.60 14.27
C GLY A 189 -22.53 -19.39 15.55
N GLY A 190 -21.61 -18.87 16.36
CA GLY A 190 -21.17 -19.45 17.63
C GLY A 190 -21.40 -18.52 18.82
N ASP A 191 -20.86 -18.89 19.97
CA ASP A 191 -20.82 -18.03 21.16
C ASP A 191 -19.57 -18.36 22.01
N ILE A 192 -19.07 -17.40 22.78
CA ILE A 192 -17.99 -17.61 23.76
C ILE A 192 -18.54 -17.50 25.19
N ILE A 193 -17.77 -17.95 26.17
CA ILE A 193 -18.05 -17.69 27.58
C ILE A 193 -17.09 -16.59 28.04
N PRO A 194 -17.44 -15.30 27.92
CA PRO A 194 -16.54 -14.22 28.32
C PRO A 194 -16.35 -14.21 29.85
N VAL A 195 -15.11 -13.98 30.27
CA VAL A 195 -14.73 -13.80 31.68
C VAL A 195 -14.00 -12.47 31.79
N GLU A 196 -14.67 -11.48 32.37
CA GLU A 196 -14.13 -10.13 32.57
C GLU A 196 -13.19 -10.05 33.78
N PHE A 197 -12.05 -9.40 33.60
CA PHE A 197 -11.07 -9.10 34.66
C PHE A 197 -10.87 -7.59 34.81
N ALA A 198 -10.47 -7.13 36.01
CA ALA A 198 -10.22 -5.70 36.23
C ALA A 198 -8.81 -5.27 35.79
N THR A 199 -7.89 -6.22 35.65
CA THR A 199 -6.49 -5.98 35.24
C THR A 199 -5.96 -7.11 34.35
N ASN A 200 -4.97 -6.79 33.52
CA ASN A 200 -4.26 -7.80 32.73
C ASN A 200 -3.56 -8.84 33.63
N ASP A 201 -2.97 -8.44 34.75
CA ASP A 201 -2.30 -9.39 35.66
C ASP A 201 -3.26 -10.44 36.24
N GLU A 202 -4.50 -10.06 36.60
CA GLU A 202 -5.53 -11.01 37.04
C GLU A 202 -5.96 -11.95 35.90
N MET A 203 -6.10 -11.42 34.68
CA MET A 203 -6.48 -12.18 33.49
C MET A 203 -5.43 -13.24 33.11
N PHE A 204 -4.16 -12.83 32.99
CA PHE A 204 -3.06 -13.76 32.70
C PHE A 204 -2.82 -14.76 33.84
N ALA A 205 -2.98 -14.36 35.11
CA ALA A 205 -2.92 -15.30 36.23
C ALA A 205 -4.06 -16.33 36.22
N ALA A 206 -5.26 -15.94 35.80
CA ALA A 206 -6.39 -16.87 35.62
C ALA A 206 -6.17 -17.84 34.45
N TYR A 207 -5.49 -17.40 33.40
CA TYR A 207 -5.09 -18.23 32.25
C TYR A 207 -4.02 -19.27 32.64
N GLU A 208 -2.96 -18.85 33.33
CA GLU A 208 -1.94 -19.74 33.91
C GLU A 208 -2.55 -20.76 34.89
N ALA A 209 -3.60 -20.37 35.62
CA ALA A 209 -4.33 -21.25 36.54
C ALA A 209 -5.42 -22.11 35.87
N GLU A 210 -5.47 -22.16 34.52
CA GLU A 210 -6.47 -22.90 33.72
C GLU A 210 -7.94 -22.54 34.01
N GLN A 211 -8.18 -21.38 34.62
CA GLN A 211 -9.53 -20.86 34.93
C GLN A 211 -10.21 -20.27 33.70
N ILE A 212 -9.43 -19.96 32.67
CA ILE A 212 -9.87 -19.62 31.31
C ILE A 212 -9.08 -20.45 30.29
N ASP A 213 -9.70 -20.63 29.13
CA ASP A 213 -9.20 -21.48 28.04
C ASP A 213 -8.37 -20.67 27.04
N ALA A 214 -8.65 -19.37 26.93
CA ALA A 214 -7.94 -18.40 26.09
C ALA A 214 -7.93 -17.00 26.73
N VAL A 215 -7.03 -16.12 26.28
CA VAL A 215 -6.98 -14.68 26.62
C VAL A 215 -7.13 -13.87 25.34
N SER A 216 -7.95 -12.83 25.33
CA SER A 216 -8.05 -11.90 24.20
C SER A 216 -7.89 -10.45 24.62
N THR A 217 -6.88 -9.82 24.03
CA THR A 217 -6.49 -8.42 24.17
C THR A 217 -5.56 -8.07 23.00
N ASP A 218 -4.93 -6.91 23.03
CA ASP A 218 -4.12 -6.41 21.93
C ASP A 218 -2.93 -7.34 21.66
N LEU A 219 -2.66 -7.64 20.39
CA LEU A 219 -1.58 -8.54 19.95
C LEU A 219 -0.22 -8.17 20.57
N THR A 220 0.02 -6.88 20.77
CA THR A 220 1.23 -6.35 21.40
C THR A 220 1.33 -6.68 22.89
N ILE A 221 0.20 -6.64 23.62
CA ILE A 221 0.13 -7.11 25.01
C ILE A 221 0.27 -8.63 25.07
N LEU A 222 -0.35 -9.37 24.15
CA LEU A 222 -0.25 -10.82 24.08
C LEU A 222 1.19 -11.27 23.80
N SER A 223 1.85 -10.65 22.82
CA SER A 223 3.25 -10.87 22.45
C SER A 223 4.18 -10.66 23.65
N ALA A 224 4.19 -9.45 24.20
CA ALA A 224 5.11 -9.12 25.28
C ALA A 224 4.77 -9.81 26.62
N ARG A 225 3.58 -10.43 26.76
CA ARG A 225 3.23 -11.29 27.90
C ARG A 225 3.52 -12.76 27.70
N ARG A 226 3.48 -13.31 26.48
CA ARG A 226 3.75 -14.73 26.19
C ARG A 226 5.04 -15.19 26.85
N ASP A 227 6.08 -14.39 26.73
CA ASP A 227 7.44 -14.70 27.21
C ASP A 227 7.58 -14.60 28.75
N THR A 228 6.57 -14.05 29.42
CA THR A 228 6.49 -13.98 30.88
C THR A 228 5.70 -15.14 31.52
N LEU A 229 5.13 -16.03 30.70
CA LEU A 229 4.31 -17.16 31.15
C LEU A 229 5.14 -18.41 31.48
N SER A 230 4.51 -19.40 32.12
CA SER A 230 5.14 -20.67 32.46
C SER A 230 5.31 -21.55 31.22
N ASN A 231 6.55 -21.61 30.70
CA ASN A 231 6.94 -22.30 29.46
C ASN A 231 6.41 -21.57 28.20
N PRO A 232 6.99 -20.42 27.79
CA PRO A 232 6.52 -19.59 26.68
C PRO A 232 6.17 -20.36 25.39
N ASP A 233 7.02 -21.30 24.98
CA ASP A 233 6.85 -22.17 23.80
C ASP A 233 5.55 -23.02 23.80
N GLN A 234 4.90 -23.16 24.95
CA GLN A 234 3.62 -23.88 25.12
C GLN A 234 2.39 -22.98 24.94
N HIS A 235 2.57 -21.72 24.57
CA HIS A 235 1.51 -20.79 24.25
C HIS A 235 1.69 -20.23 22.84
N ARG A 236 0.58 -20.00 22.15
CA ARG A 236 0.56 -19.41 20.81
C ARG A 236 -0.58 -18.41 20.70
N ILE A 237 -0.38 -17.41 19.88
CA ILE A 237 -1.45 -16.54 19.42
C ILE A 237 -2.03 -17.13 18.13
N LEU A 238 -3.35 -17.02 17.97
CA LEU A 238 -4.04 -17.41 16.75
C LEU A 238 -3.77 -16.37 15.65
N ASN A 239 -3.67 -16.80 14.40
CA ASN A 239 -3.47 -15.90 13.24
C ASN A 239 -4.68 -14.94 13.03
N ASP A 240 -5.84 -15.25 13.61
CA ASP A 240 -7.05 -14.44 13.49
C ASP A 240 -6.94 -13.11 14.25
N VAL A 241 -7.01 -11.98 13.53
CA VAL A 241 -6.98 -10.63 14.09
C VAL A 241 -8.38 -10.01 14.10
N LEU A 242 -8.90 -9.72 15.29
CA LEU A 242 -10.32 -9.37 15.54
C LEU A 242 -10.65 -7.87 15.42
N SER A 243 -9.64 -7.01 15.30
CA SER A 243 -9.81 -5.57 15.11
C SER A 243 -8.61 -4.98 14.39
N LYS A 244 -8.78 -3.83 13.72
CA LYS A 244 -7.66 -3.03 13.20
C LYS A 244 -7.48 -1.80 14.06
N GLU A 245 -6.30 -1.63 14.62
CA GLU A 245 -5.92 -0.54 15.53
C GLU A 245 -4.66 0.17 15.00
N PRO A 246 -4.82 1.21 14.15
CA PRO A 246 -3.69 1.99 13.65
C PRO A 246 -3.11 2.85 14.76
N LEU A 247 -1.88 2.55 15.21
CA LEU A 247 -1.20 3.33 16.25
C LEU A 247 -0.47 4.53 15.63
N GLY A 248 -0.68 5.71 16.20
CA GLY A 248 -0.07 6.96 15.75
C GLY A 248 0.60 7.74 16.89
N LEU A 249 1.68 8.46 16.58
CA LEU A 249 2.30 9.39 17.52
C LEU A 249 1.39 10.60 17.67
N ILE A 250 1.18 11.05 18.92
CA ILE A 250 0.35 12.23 19.20
C ILE A 250 1.23 13.47 19.05
N THR A 251 0.82 14.42 18.20
CA THR A 251 1.40 15.75 18.08
C THR A 251 0.41 16.83 18.51
N ASP A 252 0.90 18.06 18.65
CA ASP A 252 0.07 19.22 19.01
C ASP A 252 -0.60 19.79 17.77
N GLU A 253 -1.92 19.98 17.80
CA GLU A 253 -2.69 20.52 16.68
C GLU A 253 -2.14 21.90 16.26
N ASN A 254 -2.29 22.23 14.98
CA ASN A 254 -1.87 23.52 14.41
C ASN A 254 -0.35 23.81 14.49
N GLN A 255 0.50 22.80 14.77
CA GLN A 255 1.96 22.91 14.69
C GLN A 255 2.51 22.24 13.43
N SER A 256 1.96 22.56 12.25
CA SER A 256 2.28 21.87 10.98
C SER A 256 3.76 21.59 10.71
N ALA A 257 4.65 22.57 10.87
CA ALA A 257 6.10 22.38 10.67
C ALA A 257 6.75 21.40 11.67
N TRP A 258 6.13 21.18 12.84
CA TRP A 258 6.52 20.13 13.77
C TRP A 258 5.92 18.77 13.37
N SER A 259 4.62 18.74 13.05
CA SER A 259 3.94 17.53 12.57
C SER A 259 4.60 16.96 11.31
N ASP A 260 5.09 17.82 10.40
CA ASP A 260 5.90 17.42 9.24
C ASP A 260 7.22 16.75 9.65
N VAL A 261 7.94 17.26 10.65
CA VAL A 261 9.16 16.61 11.14
C VAL A 261 8.84 15.22 11.70
N VAL A 262 7.82 15.09 12.54
CA VAL A 262 7.41 13.79 13.10
C VAL A 262 6.98 12.81 11.99
N ARG A 263 6.19 13.29 11.02
CA ARG A 263 5.73 12.53 9.84
C ARG A 263 6.89 12.02 9.00
N TRP A 264 7.79 12.89 8.58
CA TRP A 264 8.90 12.51 7.69
C TRP A 264 9.98 11.68 8.40
N VAL A 265 10.18 11.85 9.71
CA VAL A 265 11.03 10.94 10.49
C VAL A 265 10.42 9.53 10.54
N THR A 266 9.11 9.42 10.76
CA THR A 266 8.40 8.12 10.78
C THR A 266 8.50 7.43 9.42
N ASN A 267 8.21 8.16 8.32
CA ASN A 267 8.32 7.61 6.97
C ASN A 267 9.76 7.24 6.59
N ALA A 268 10.77 8.00 7.01
CA ALA A 268 12.17 7.70 6.69
C ALA A 268 12.66 6.38 7.28
N LEU A 269 12.09 5.92 8.39
CA LEU A 269 12.39 4.59 8.95
C LEU A 269 11.90 3.46 8.03
N VAL A 270 10.69 3.61 7.48
CA VAL A 270 10.06 2.64 6.58
C VAL A 270 10.77 2.67 5.21
N GLN A 271 10.99 3.85 4.65
CA GLN A 271 11.68 4.01 3.36
C GLN A 271 13.12 3.44 3.37
N ALA A 272 13.81 3.50 4.51
CA ALA A 272 15.12 2.89 4.65
C ALA A 272 15.04 1.35 4.65
N GLU A 273 13.98 0.75 5.20
CA GLU A 273 13.73 -0.69 5.14
C GLU A 273 13.47 -1.12 3.68
N GLU A 274 12.61 -0.37 2.96
CA GLU A 274 12.30 -0.59 1.53
C GLU A 274 13.54 -0.49 0.62
N TYR A 275 14.44 0.47 0.86
CA TYR A 275 15.70 0.60 0.12
C TYR A 275 16.81 -0.34 0.61
N GLY A 276 16.55 -1.25 1.55
CA GLY A 276 17.56 -2.16 2.12
C GLY A 276 18.67 -1.45 2.90
N ILE A 277 18.46 -0.20 3.32
CA ILE A 277 19.42 0.63 4.05
C ILE A 277 19.30 0.31 5.54
N THR A 278 20.39 -0.15 6.16
CA THR A 278 20.44 -0.58 7.55
C THR A 278 21.45 0.24 8.35
N SER A 279 21.42 0.13 9.69
CA SER A 279 22.47 0.69 10.54
C SER A 279 23.87 0.13 10.24
N GLU A 280 23.97 -1.07 9.66
CA GLU A 280 25.22 -1.72 9.31
C GLU A 280 25.80 -1.27 7.95
N ASN A 281 24.98 -1.08 6.92
CA ASN A 281 25.45 -0.80 5.56
C ASN A 281 25.48 0.69 5.17
N ILE A 282 24.79 1.57 5.92
CA ILE A 282 24.62 2.97 5.51
C ILE A 282 25.93 3.75 5.37
N ASP A 283 26.96 3.44 6.16
CA ASP A 283 28.28 4.06 6.01
C ASP A 283 28.98 3.68 4.69
N ASP A 284 28.81 2.44 4.23
CA ASP A 284 29.36 1.98 2.95
C ASP A 284 28.58 2.58 1.76
N ILE A 285 27.25 2.66 1.84
CA ILE A 285 26.40 3.31 0.83
C ILE A 285 26.77 4.80 0.71
N ILE A 286 26.90 5.51 1.83
CA ILE A 286 27.35 6.91 1.84
C ILE A 286 28.76 7.04 1.25
N ALA A 287 29.69 6.14 1.61
CA ALA A 287 31.06 6.18 1.11
C ALA A 287 31.15 6.02 -0.41
N GLN A 288 30.34 5.14 -1.00
CA GLN A 288 30.26 4.95 -2.45
C GLN A 288 29.80 6.25 -3.15
N ASN A 289 28.65 6.79 -2.75
CA ASN A 289 27.98 7.93 -3.39
C ASN A 289 28.72 9.29 -3.29
N ILE A 290 29.75 9.38 -2.43
CA ILE A 290 30.56 10.60 -2.24
C ILE A 290 32.00 10.45 -2.78
N ASP A 291 32.34 9.32 -3.39
CA ASP A 291 33.68 9.11 -3.92
C ASP A 291 33.90 9.79 -5.30
N SER A 292 34.94 9.39 -6.03
CA SER A 292 35.31 9.95 -7.34
C SER A 292 34.75 9.18 -8.55
N ASN A 293 34.19 7.99 -8.34
CA ASN A 293 33.70 7.06 -9.33
C ASN A 293 32.17 7.17 -9.45
N ARG A 294 31.68 7.99 -10.37
CA ARG A 294 30.24 8.19 -10.54
C ARG A 294 29.50 6.99 -11.13
N ASP A 295 30.22 5.96 -11.54
CA ASP A 295 29.68 4.74 -12.14
C ASP A 295 29.21 3.70 -11.10
N ASN A 296 29.38 3.96 -9.79
CA ASN A 296 28.82 3.14 -8.69
C ASN A 296 28.04 3.98 -7.65
N ASP A 297 27.63 5.19 -8.00
CA ASP A 297 26.64 5.94 -7.22
C ASP A 297 25.31 5.15 -7.23
N SER A 298 24.60 5.12 -6.10
CA SER A 298 23.21 4.65 -6.00
C SER A 298 22.26 5.56 -6.78
N ASP A 299 21.03 5.10 -7.03
CA ASP A 299 20.02 5.86 -7.78
C ASP A 299 19.67 7.20 -7.14
N SER A 300 19.11 8.11 -7.95
CA SER A 300 18.90 9.51 -7.57
C SER A 300 17.99 9.64 -6.34
N GLU A 301 17.01 8.74 -6.24
CA GLU A 301 16.04 8.59 -5.17
C GLU A 301 16.75 8.30 -3.84
N ILE A 302 17.70 7.35 -3.84
CA ILE A 302 18.51 7.00 -2.67
C ILE A 302 19.43 8.17 -2.28
N ARG A 303 20.04 8.85 -3.26
CA ARG A 303 20.93 10.00 -3.00
C ARG A 303 20.19 11.23 -2.47
N GLU A 304 18.96 11.49 -2.93
CA GLU A 304 18.10 12.53 -2.37
C GLU A 304 17.58 12.15 -0.97
N PHE A 305 17.17 10.90 -0.78
CA PHE A 305 16.73 10.35 0.51
C PHE A 305 17.80 10.47 1.60
N LEU A 306 19.04 10.08 1.28
CA LEU A 306 20.19 10.20 2.18
C LEU A 306 20.68 11.66 2.34
N GLY A 307 20.11 12.62 1.61
CA GLY A 307 20.49 14.03 1.68
C GLY A 307 21.86 14.36 1.08
N ILE A 308 22.40 13.47 0.23
CA ILE A 308 23.59 13.71 -0.59
C ILE A 308 23.24 14.73 -1.67
N GLU A 309 22.08 14.55 -2.29
CA GLU A 309 21.48 15.46 -3.26
C GLU A 309 20.24 16.16 -2.68
N GLY A 310 19.57 16.98 -3.50
CA GLY A 310 18.35 17.70 -3.10
C GLY A 310 18.50 18.67 -1.91
N ASN A 311 17.37 18.99 -1.28
CA ASN A 311 17.31 19.89 -0.13
C ASN A 311 16.22 19.54 0.91
N ILE A 312 15.67 18.31 0.88
CA ILE A 312 14.49 17.88 1.65
C ILE A 312 14.61 18.23 3.14
N GLY A 313 15.70 17.82 3.79
CA GLY A 313 15.93 18.12 5.20
C GLY A 313 15.92 19.62 5.51
N LYS A 314 16.45 20.47 4.62
CA LYS A 314 16.41 21.94 4.80
C LYS A 314 14.99 22.50 4.67
N VAL A 315 14.14 21.93 3.81
CA VAL A 315 12.71 22.29 3.68
C VAL A 315 11.95 21.95 4.97
N LEU A 316 12.26 20.80 5.58
CA LEU A 316 11.74 20.38 6.89
C LEU A 316 12.34 21.15 8.09
N GLY A 317 13.31 22.04 7.85
CA GLY A 317 14.01 22.75 8.91
C GLY A 317 14.99 21.90 9.72
N LEU A 318 15.43 20.77 9.19
CA LEU A 318 16.44 19.83 9.71
C LEU A 318 17.80 20.01 9.00
N GLN A 319 18.77 19.15 9.32
CA GLN A 319 19.96 18.95 8.48
C GLN A 319 19.57 18.20 7.19
N ASN A 320 20.39 18.24 6.14
CA ASN A 320 20.04 17.58 4.87
C ASN A 320 20.07 16.04 5.02
N ASP A 321 21.09 15.55 5.71
CA ASP A 321 21.42 14.17 6.04
C ASP A 321 20.71 13.66 7.30
N PHE A 322 19.55 14.24 7.66
CA PHE A 322 18.82 13.85 8.87
C PHE A 322 18.46 12.36 8.88
N VAL A 323 18.18 11.77 7.71
CA VAL A 323 17.96 10.33 7.50
C VAL A 323 19.17 9.52 7.92
N VAL A 324 20.39 9.89 7.49
CA VAL A 324 21.63 9.21 7.87
C VAL A 324 21.81 9.20 9.40
N ASN A 325 21.47 10.32 10.04
CA ASN A 325 21.54 10.45 11.49
C ASN A 325 20.49 9.58 12.21
N ILE A 326 19.29 9.40 11.65
CA ILE A 326 18.27 8.47 12.16
C ILE A 326 18.77 7.03 12.07
N ILE A 327 19.12 6.56 10.87
CA ILE A 327 19.45 5.14 10.63
C ILE A 327 20.71 4.73 11.39
N LYS A 328 21.69 5.62 11.58
CA LYS A 328 22.84 5.36 12.47
C LYS A 328 22.49 5.31 13.96
N ALA A 329 21.42 5.98 14.38
CA ALA A 329 21.01 6.05 15.77
C ALA A 329 20.07 4.90 16.18
N VAL A 330 19.22 4.43 15.27
CA VAL A 330 18.18 3.43 15.55
C VAL A 330 17.97 2.38 14.45
N GLY A 331 18.71 2.41 13.34
CA GLY A 331 18.42 1.57 12.18
C GLY A 331 17.16 1.98 11.43
N ASN A 332 16.77 1.15 10.46
CA ASN A 332 15.49 1.27 9.76
C ASN A 332 14.31 0.72 10.60
N TYR A 333 13.11 0.77 10.04
CA TYR A 333 11.91 0.31 10.73
C TYR A 333 11.97 -1.18 11.11
N GLY A 334 12.44 -2.05 10.21
CA GLY A 334 12.61 -3.49 10.47
C GLY A 334 13.56 -3.74 11.64
N GLU A 335 14.72 -3.09 11.65
CA GLU A 335 15.70 -3.16 12.74
C GLU A 335 15.12 -2.67 14.09
N ILE A 336 14.21 -1.69 14.09
CA ILE A 336 13.47 -1.25 15.30
C ILE A 336 12.44 -2.31 15.69
N TYR A 337 11.74 -2.90 14.73
CA TYR A 337 10.67 -3.88 14.97
C TYR A 337 11.21 -5.16 15.60
N GLU A 338 12.18 -5.81 14.96
CA GLU A 338 12.72 -7.12 15.37
C GLU A 338 13.38 -7.12 16.75
N ARG A 339 13.98 -6.01 17.18
CA ARG A 339 14.60 -5.93 18.52
C ARG A 339 13.62 -5.59 19.65
N ASN A 340 12.40 -5.16 19.32
CA ASN A 340 11.40 -4.73 20.30
C ASN A 340 10.17 -5.65 20.34
N PHE A 341 9.93 -6.45 19.28
CA PHE A 341 8.84 -7.41 19.17
C PHE A 341 9.34 -8.76 18.65
N ASP A 342 8.74 -9.85 19.13
CA ASP A 342 8.97 -11.19 18.58
C ASP A 342 8.20 -11.33 17.25
N SER A 343 8.93 -11.52 16.15
CA SER A 343 8.40 -11.64 14.78
C SER A 343 7.71 -12.98 14.48
N GLU A 344 7.84 -14.00 15.33
CA GLU A 344 7.00 -15.21 15.25
C GLU A 344 5.58 -14.96 15.82
N VAL A 345 5.42 -13.88 16.60
CA VAL A 345 4.19 -13.58 17.37
C VAL A 345 3.44 -12.37 16.85
N LEU A 346 4.17 -11.31 16.56
CA LEU A 346 3.71 -10.14 15.83
C LEU A 346 4.40 -10.24 14.49
N ARG A 347 3.79 -10.95 13.54
CA ARG A 347 4.46 -11.18 12.26
C ARG A 347 4.62 -9.85 11.54
N ARG A 348 5.85 -9.55 11.09
CA ARG A 348 6.20 -8.28 10.40
C ARG A 348 5.25 -8.02 9.22
N GLU A 349 4.88 -9.10 8.53
CA GLU A 349 3.93 -9.28 7.43
C GLU A 349 2.43 -9.08 7.78
N GLU A 350 2.04 -9.16 9.06
CA GLU A 350 0.70 -8.72 9.52
C GLU A 350 0.65 -7.21 9.76
N ASN A 351 1.83 -6.57 9.89
CA ASN A 351 2.03 -5.13 10.04
C ASN A 351 2.59 -4.48 8.74
N LYS A 352 1.94 -4.75 7.60
CA LYS A 352 2.25 -4.15 6.30
C LYS A 352 1.80 -2.68 6.26
N LEU A 353 2.67 -1.78 6.72
CA LEU A 353 2.50 -0.32 6.57
C LEU A 353 2.42 0.14 5.10
N ALA A 354 2.88 -0.69 4.16
CA ALA A 354 2.82 -0.47 2.71
C ALA A 354 1.59 -1.11 2.01
N SER A 355 0.69 -1.79 2.72
CA SER A 355 -0.48 -2.45 2.11
C SER A 355 -1.73 -1.58 2.08
N ASN A 356 -2.65 -1.88 1.14
CA ASN A 356 -3.88 -1.17 0.80
C ASN A 356 -4.97 -1.11 1.91
N PHE A 357 -4.64 -0.61 3.11
CA PHE A 357 -5.57 -0.50 4.24
C PHE A 357 -5.69 0.92 4.83
N GLY A 358 -6.03 1.88 3.95
CA GLY A 358 -6.94 2.97 4.34
C GLY A 358 -6.33 4.33 4.67
N LEU A 359 -5.11 4.63 4.25
CA LEU A 359 -4.66 6.01 4.02
C LEU A 359 -4.53 6.28 2.53
N GLN A 360 -4.51 7.56 2.15
CA GLN A 360 -4.31 7.97 0.76
C GLN A 360 -3.05 7.32 0.19
N TYR A 361 -3.20 6.78 -1.02
CA TYR A 361 -2.11 6.47 -1.94
C TYR A 361 -1.22 7.72 -2.10
N ALA A 362 -0.18 7.81 -1.27
CA ALA A 362 1.02 8.53 -1.62
C ALA A 362 1.84 7.50 -2.39
N PRO A 363 1.89 7.58 -3.74
CA PRO A 363 2.59 6.57 -4.52
C PRO A 363 4.05 6.48 -4.04
N PRO A 364 4.51 5.31 -3.58
CA PRO A 364 5.90 4.93 -3.79
C PRO A 364 6.15 4.89 -5.29
N LEU A 365 7.41 5.06 -5.70
CA LEU A 365 7.79 4.86 -7.10
C LEU A 365 7.85 3.34 -7.38
N GLY A 366 6.79 2.79 -7.97
CA GLY A 366 6.67 1.38 -8.39
C GLY A 366 6.04 0.45 -7.33
N GLU A 367 4.95 -0.22 -7.69
CA GLU A 367 4.38 -1.38 -6.96
C GLU A 367 5.26 -2.63 -7.24
N GLU A 368 5.08 -3.87 -6.77
CA GLU A 368 4.54 -4.65 -5.61
C GLU A 368 5.43 -5.94 -5.60
N VAL A 369 5.36 -6.99 -4.75
CA VAL A 369 4.25 -7.85 -4.27
C VAL A 369 4.57 -8.29 -2.82
N SER A 370 3.70 -9.05 -2.14
CA SER A 370 3.97 -9.57 -0.78
C SER A 370 3.95 -11.10 -0.60
N PRO A 371 4.79 -11.69 0.29
CA PRO A 371 5.47 -12.96 -0.05
C PRO A 371 4.87 -14.30 0.45
N GLN A 372 3.61 -14.39 0.85
CA GLN A 372 3.17 -15.50 1.72
C GLN A 372 2.95 -16.87 1.04
N GLU A 373 2.98 -16.97 -0.29
CA GLU A 373 3.10 -18.26 -1.01
C GLU A 373 4.18 -18.24 -2.11
N GLN A 374 5.08 -17.24 -2.12
CA GLN A 374 6.09 -17.08 -3.17
C GLN A 374 7.18 -18.15 -3.12
N GLU A 375 7.24 -19.00 -4.15
CA GLU A 375 8.51 -19.66 -4.52
C GLU A 375 9.42 -18.59 -5.16
N GLU A 376 10.53 -18.28 -4.49
CA GLU A 376 11.55 -17.32 -4.94
C GLU A 376 12.68 -18.06 -5.68
N LEU A 377 13.00 -17.64 -6.91
CA LEU A 377 14.10 -18.20 -7.69
C LEU A 377 15.39 -17.35 -7.60
N GLY A 378 16.40 -17.73 -8.38
CA GLY A 378 17.78 -17.29 -8.19
C GLY A 378 18.11 -15.93 -8.81
N SER A 379 19.41 -15.73 -9.04
CA SER A 379 19.94 -14.59 -9.79
C SER A 379 20.44 -15.01 -11.18
N GLY A 380 19.69 -15.83 -11.91
CA GLY A 380 19.94 -16.10 -13.32
C GLY A 380 18.84 -16.93 -14.00
N ASP A 381 18.79 -16.83 -15.33
CA ASP A 381 17.73 -17.31 -16.24
C ASP A 381 17.12 -18.67 -15.84
N ASP A 382 15.91 -18.63 -15.29
CA ASP A 382 15.15 -19.77 -14.79
C ASP A 382 13.85 -20.00 -15.61
N VAL A 383 13.27 -21.20 -15.50
CA VAL A 383 12.02 -21.59 -16.16
C VAL A 383 11.12 -22.31 -15.18
N TYR A 384 9.92 -21.77 -14.93
CA TYR A 384 9.01 -22.21 -13.88
C TYR A 384 7.56 -22.35 -14.35
N GLU A 385 6.81 -23.26 -13.72
CA GLU A 385 5.40 -23.58 -13.98
C GLU A 385 4.68 -23.74 -12.64
N ILE A 386 3.85 -22.77 -12.26
CA ILE A 386 3.13 -22.73 -10.98
C ILE A 386 2.20 -23.95 -10.88
N GLN A 387 2.27 -24.65 -9.74
CA GLN A 387 1.51 -25.88 -9.52
C GLN A 387 0.28 -25.57 -8.66
N PRO A 388 -0.95 -25.73 -9.17
CA PRO A 388 -2.15 -25.21 -8.52
C PRO A 388 -2.34 -25.77 -7.11
N SER A 389 -2.49 -24.88 -6.13
CA SER A 389 -2.64 -25.24 -4.73
C SER A 389 -3.94 -26.01 -4.45
N THR A 390 -3.93 -26.79 -3.36
CA THR A 390 -5.07 -27.63 -2.94
C THR A 390 -6.10 -26.90 -2.07
N LEU A 391 -5.94 -25.59 -1.88
CA LEU A 391 -6.89 -24.73 -1.18
C LEU A 391 -7.84 -24.15 -2.24
N GLU A 392 -9.14 -24.05 -1.94
CA GLU A 392 -10.14 -23.89 -3.01
C GLU A 392 -10.16 -22.48 -3.63
N ASP A 393 -9.80 -21.44 -2.86
CA ASP A 393 -9.90 -20.01 -3.18
C ASP A 393 -8.66 -19.17 -2.72
N HIS A 394 -7.42 -19.59 -3.02
CA HIS A 394 -6.22 -18.77 -2.79
C HIS A 394 -5.42 -18.58 -4.09
N PRO A 395 -4.90 -17.37 -4.36
CA PRO A 395 -4.06 -17.13 -5.52
C PRO A 395 -2.60 -17.52 -5.25
N ASP A 396 -2.01 -18.30 -6.15
CA ASP A 396 -0.66 -18.85 -5.93
C ASP A 396 0.40 -17.78 -6.25
N GLY A 397 1.23 -17.42 -5.27
CA GLY A 397 2.25 -16.38 -5.41
C GLY A 397 3.56 -16.88 -6.02
N PHE A 398 4.26 -16.05 -6.82
CA PHE A 398 5.57 -16.37 -7.38
C PHE A 398 6.48 -15.15 -7.60
N GLN A 399 7.81 -15.32 -7.43
CA GLN A 399 8.80 -14.29 -7.75
C GLN A 399 10.07 -14.89 -8.38
N ALA A 400 10.36 -14.58 -9.65
CA ALA A 400 11.52 -15.19 -10.35
C ALA A 400 12.88 -14.62 -9.87
N GLY A 401 12.90 -13.34 -9.50
CA GLY A 401 14.03 -12.72 -8.78
C GLY A 401 14.91 -11.89 -9.69
N GLY A 402 15.76 -12.53 -10.50
CA GLY A 402 16.53 -11.81 -11.51
C GLY A 402 17.31 -12.73 -12.46
N GLY A 403 17.29 -12.41 -13.73
CA GLY A 403 17.57 -13.32 -14.84
C GLY A 403 16.66 -12.93 -16.01
N ASN A 404 16.81 -13.58 -17.16
CA ASN A 404 15.79 -13.50 -18.20
C ASN A 404 14.88 -14.73 -18.06
N ASP A 405 13.84 -14.60 -17.25
CA ASP A 405 13.10 -15.72 -16.70
C ASP A 405 11.85 -16.05 -17.53
N ARG A 406 11.42 -17.32 -17.50
CA ARG A 406 10.17 -17.75 -18.12
C ARG A 406 9.24 -18.39 -17.10
N VAL A 407 8.17 -17.68 -16.75
CA VAL A 407 7.17 -18.13 -15.80
C VAL A 407 5.89 -18.51 -16.54
N THR A 408 5.20 -19.53 -16.06
CA THR A 408 3.87 -19.92 -16.50
C THR A 408 3.04 -20.20 -15.26
N GLY A 409 1.89 -19.56 -15.16
CA GLY A 409 0.95 -19.71 -14.08
C GLY A 409 0.22 -21.04 -14.09
N SER A 410 -0.78 -21.14 -13.24
CA SER A 410 -1.52 -22.33 -12.94
C SER A 410 -2.75 -22.45 -13.86
N ILE A 411 -3.93 -22.69 -13.30
CA ILE A 411 -5.26 -22.59 -13.93
C ILE A 411 -6.26 -21.96 -12.94
N ARG A 412 -5.71 -21.05 -12.13
CA ARG A 412 -6.34 -20.25 -11.10
C ARG A 412 -5.62 -18.91 -11.14
N SER A 413 -6.29 -17.88 -10.62
CA SER A 413 -5.66 -16.64 -10.19
C SER A 413 -4.31 -16.88 -9.51
N ASP A 414 -3.28 -16.24 -10.02
CA ASP A 414 -1.91 -16.26 -9.51
C ASP A 414 -1.46 -14.82 -9.21
N SER A 415 -0.35 -14.67 -8.48
CA SER A 415 0.29 -13.38 -8.25
C SER A 415 1.79 -13.46 -8.55
N ILE A 416 2.17 -13.03 -9.75
CA ILE A 416 3.47 -13.33 -10.37
C ILE A 416 4.31 -12.06 -10.52
N SER A 417 5.55 -12.10 -10.06
CA SER A 417 6.57 -11.08 -10.31
C SER A 417 7.74 -11.70 -11.08
N GLY A 418 8.15 -11.11 -12.20
CA GLY A 418 9.37 -11.50 -12.92
C GLY A 418 10.59 -11.14 -12.07
N GLY A 419 10.94 -9.86 -12.03
CA GLY A 419 12.01 -9.37 -11.17
C GLY A 419 12.94 -8.44 -11.92
N GLN A 420 14.12 -8.92 -12.33
CA GLN A 420 15.17 -8.12 -12.95
C GLN A 420 15.73 -8.81 -14.19
N GLY A 421 15.31 -8.37 -15.38
CA GLY A 421 15.81 -8.88 -16.67
C GLY A 421 14.72 -8.87 -17.74
N GLU A 422 14.96 -9.49 -18.90
CA GLU A 422 13.93 -9.56 -19.96
C GLU A 422 13.07 -10.83 -19.74
N ASP A 423 11.94 -10.68 -19.05
CA ASP A 423 11.12 -11.78 -18.57
C ASP A 423 9.98 -12.14 -19.55
N THR A 424 9.48 -13.37 -19.45
CA THR A 424 8.30 -13.84 -20.19
C THR A 424 7.35 -14.59 -19.26
N ILE A 425 6.23 -13.95 -18.93
CA ILE A 425 5.26 -14.43 -17.94
C ILE A 425 3.91 -14.67 -18.63
N SER A 426 3.25 -15.78 -18.31
CA SER A 426 1.90 -16.12 -18.78
C SER A 426 1.07 -16.58 -17.59
N GLY A 427 -0.12 -16.02 -17.38
CA GLY A 427 -1.05 -16.39 -16.31
C GLY A 427 -1.76 -17.73 -16.54
N ASN A 428 -2.61 -17.77 -17.58
CA ASN A 428 -3.39 -18.91 -18.15
C ASN A 428 -4.92 -18.82 -17.94
N ASP A 429 -5.46 -19.36 -16.85
CA ASP A 429 -6.91 -19.37 -16.60
C ASP A 429 -7.14 -18.76 -15.21
N GLY A 430 -7.96 -17.71 -15.10
CA GLY A 430 -8.36 -17.09 -13.84
C GLY A 430 -7.79 -15.68 -13.63
N GLU A 431 -8.44 -14.88 -12.78
CA GLU A 431 -8.12 -13.46 -12.53
C GLU A 431 -6.68 -13.29 -11.99
N ASP A 432 -5.70 -13.02 -12.85
CA ASP A 432 -4.26 -13.01 -12.53
C ASP A 432 -3.71 -11.61 -12.22
N VAL A 433 -2.67 -11.54 -11.38
CA VAL A 433 -1.92 -10.30 -11.12
C VAL A 433 -0.45 -10.49 -11.50
N ILE A 434 -0.03 -9.89 -12.60
CA ILE A 434 1.28 -10.10 -13.22
C ILE A 434 2.08 -8.79 -13.28
N ALA A 435 3.28 -8.80 -12.72
CA ALA A 435 4.24 -7.73 -12.87
C ALA A 435 5.53 -8.24 -13.52
N GLY A 436 6.01 -7.54 -14.55
CA GLY A 436 7.30 -7.81 -15.19
C GLY A 436 8.46 -7.48 -14.26
N GLY A 437 8.79 -6.20 -14.16
CA GLY A 437 9.94 -5.72 -13.39
C GLY A 437 10.76 -4.72 -14.17
N PRO A 438 12.01 -4.44 -13.78
CA PRO A 438 12.93 -3.73 -14.65
C PRO A 438 13.48 -4.65 -15.76
N GLY A 439 13.01 -4.44 -16.99
CA GLY A 439 13.18 -5.40 -18.09
C GLY A 439 12.82 -4.88 -19.49
N ASP A 440 12.67 -5.77 -20.47
CA ASP A 440 12.01 -5.49 -21.78
C ASP A 440 11.00 -6.64 -21.97
N ASP A 441 9.91 -6.60 -21.20
CA ASP A 441 9.17 -7.81 -20.79
C ASP A 441 8.06 -8.23 -21.75
N TYR A 442 7.63 -9.47 -21.59
CA TYR A 442 6.51 -10.09 -22.30
C TYR A 442 5.51 -10.68 -21.30
N LEU A 443 4.42 -9.97 -21.07
CA LEU A 443 3.38 -10.34 -20.11
C LEU A 443 2.12 -10.76 -20.86
N TYR A 444 1.60 -11.93 -20.51
CA TYR A 444 0.35 -12.48 -21.01
C TYR A 444 -0.53 -12.77 -19.80
N GLY A 445 -1.74 -12.22 -19.74
CA GLY A 445 -2.76 -12.59 -18.74
C GLY A 445 -3.23 -14.01 -19.01
N LYS A 446 -4.44 -14.16 -19.55
CA LYS A 446 -4.84 -15.05 -20.65
C LYS A 446 -6.37 -15.06 -20.70
N ASP A 447 -7.05 -15.97 -20.00
CA ASP A 447 -8.51 -16.07 -19.94
C ASP A 447 -9.00 -15.66 -18.53
N ASP A 448 -10.10 -14.88 -18.44
CA ASP A 448 -10.64 -14.16 -17.27
C ASP A 448 -10.03 -12.76 -17.05
N ASP A 449 -10.52 -11.99 -16.05
CA ASP A 449 -10.23 -10.55 -15.89
C ASP A 449 -8.86 -10.29 -15.19
N ASP A 450 -7.84 -9.83 -15.93
CA ASP A 450 -6.44 -9.78 -15.47
C ASP A 450 -5.89 -8.38 -15.13
N ILE A 451 -4.82 -8.32 -14.32
CA ILE A 451 -4.05 -7.10 -14.03
C ILE A 451 -2.57 -7.29 -14.42
N LEU A 452 -2.09 -6.47 -15.37
CA LEU A 452 -0.71 -6.53 -15.89
C LEU A 452 0.04 -5.21 -15.69
N GLU A 453 1.25 -5.25 -15.11
CA GLU A 453 2.17 -4.10 -14.97
C GLU A 453 3.56 -4.40 -15.57
N GLY A 454 4.00 -3.64 -16.58
CA GLY A 454 5.33 -3.77 -17.17
C GLY A 454 6.44 -3.28 -16.23
N ARG A 455 6.28 -2.06 -15.69
CA ARG A 455 7.25 -1.30 -14.86
C ARG A 455 8.35 -0.65 -15.74
N PRO A 456 9.64 -0.48 -15.34
CA PRO A 456 10.64 0.07 -16.26
C PRO A 456 11.08 -0.88 -17.39
N GLY A 457 10.55 -0.68 -18.60
CA GLY A 457 10.95 -1.46 -19.77
C GLY A 457 10.43 -0.96 -21.12
N ASN A 458 10.59 -1.74 -22.18
CA ASN A 458 9.89 -1.54 -23.46
C ASN A 458 8.97 -2.73 -23.71
N ASP A 459 7.88 -2.74 -22.95
CA ASP A 459 7.20 -3.97 -22.61
C ASP A 459 6.12 -4.34 -23.62
N ARG A 460 5.64 -5.57 -23.51
CA ARG A 460 4.54 -6.11 -24.33
C ARG A 460 3.56 -6.80 -23.42
N LEU A 461 2.44 -6.13 -23.18
CA LEU A 461 1.36 -6.59 -22.34
C LEU A 461 0.22 -7.05 -23.26
N PHE A 462 -0.22 -8.27 -23.05
CA PHE A 462 -1.38 -8.88 -23.67
C PHE A 462 -2.28 -9.35 -22.53
N GLY A 463 -3.48 -8.78 -22.37
CA GLY A 463 -4.46 -9.30 -21.43
C GLY A 463 -5.02 -10.62 -21.97
N GLY A 464 -6.22 -10.58 -22.53
CA GLY A 464 -6.77 -11.64 -23.36
C GLY A 464 -8.29 -11.53 -23.39
N PRO A 465 -9.05 -12.64 -23.31
CA PRO A 465 -10.49 -12.58 -23.07
C PRO A 465 -10.81 -12.33 -21.58
N GLY A 466 -11.11 -11.08 -21.24
CA GLY A 466 -11.44 -10.57 -19.90
C GLY A 466 -11.83 -9.09 -19.98
N ASP A 467 -12.27 -8.45 -18.90
CA ASP A 467 -12.27 -6.97 -18.78
C ASP A 467 -10.98 -6.54 -18.04
N ASP A 468 -9.84 -6.44 -18.75
CA ASP A 468 -8.48 -6.39 -18.16
C ASP A 468 -8.00 -5.00 -17.70
N GLU A 469 -6.97 -4.90 -16.83
CA GLU A 469 -6.24 -3.66 -16.51
C GLU A 469 -4.73 -3.77 -16.84
N LEU A 470 -4.28 -3.04 -17.88
CA LEU A 470 -2.88 -3.02 -18.35
C LEU A 470 -2.20 -1.68 -18.08
N LYS A 471 -1.01 -1.73 -17.45
CA LYS A 471 -0.12 -0.58 -17.21
C LYS A 471 1.24 -0.84 -17.84
N GLY A 472 1.64 -0.01 -18.82
CA GLY A 472 2.98 -0.07 -19.43
C GLY A 472 4.06 0.24 -18.39
N GLY A 473 4.30 1.53 -18.14
CA GLY A 473 5.18 1.97 -17.06
C GLY A 473 6.19 3.01 -17.51
N GLN A 474 7.47 2.68 -17.49
CA GLN A 474 8.55 3.55 -17.96
C GLN A 474 9.28 3.00 -19.17
N GLY A 475 8.74 3.27 -20.36
CA GLY A 475 9.50 3.21 -21.60
C GLY A 475 8.58 3.20 -22.80
N ARG A 476 8.70 2.24 -23.73
CA ARG A 476 7.92 2.26 -24.98
C ARG A 476 7.12 0.99 -25.16
N ASP A 477 5.95 1.03 -24.57
CA ASP A 477 5.21 -0.18 -24.29
C ASP A 477 4.21 -0.48 -25.40
N ASN A 478 3.80 -1.74 -25.48
CA ASN A 478 2.82 -2.23 -26.44
C ASN A 478 1.74 -2.94 -25.62
N LEU A 479 0.60 -2.27 -25.43
CA LEU A 479 -0.54 -2.77 -24.66
C LEU A 479 -1.60 -3.24 -25.66
N ASN A 480 -2.03 -4.49 -25.55
CA ASN A 480 -3.21 -5.05 -26.20
C ASN A 480 -4.04 -5.64 -25.06
N GLY A 481 -5.25 -5.14 -24.80
CA GLY A 481 -6.16 -5.81 -23.87
C GLY A 481 -6.63 -7.11 -24.52
N GLY A 482 -7.77 -7.09 -25.18
CA GLY A 482 -8.16 -8.16 -26.09
C GLY A 482 -9.65 -8.15 -26.43
N PRO A 483 -10.29 -9.33 -26.41
CA PRO A 483 -11.75 -9.41 -26.35
C PRO A 483 -12.31 -8.99 -24.98
N GLY A 484 -12.44 -7.68 -24.76
CA GLY A 484 -12.75 -7.13 -23.44
C GLY A 484 -13.10 -5.64 -23.43
N ASN A 485 -13.56 -5.10 -22.30
CA ASN A 485 -13.69 -3.65 -22.07
C ASN A 485 -12.54 -3.15 -21.18
N ASP A 486 -11.34 -3.28 -21.71
CA ASP A 486 -10.10 -3.20 -20.95
C ASP A 486 -9.75 -1.77 -20.50
N ILE A 487 -8.86 -1.62 -19.53
CA ILE A 487 -8.33 -0.35 -19.04
C ILE A 487 -6.84 -0.30 -19.37
N LEU A 488 -6.46 0.55 -20.33
CA LEU A 488 -5.09 0.65 -20.83
C LEU A 488 -4.45 1.97 -20.39
N THR A 489 -3.28 1.90 -19.75
CA THR A 489 -2.52 3.05 -19.26
C THR A 489 -1.07 2.96 -19.73
N GLY A 490 -0.65 3.87 -20.62
CA GLY A 490 0.73 3.86 -21.15
C GLY A 490 1.77 4.38 -20.15
N ASN A 491 1.36 5.28 -19.26
CA ASN A 491 2.18 6.12 -18.41
C ASN A 491 3.12 7.04 -19.20
N ALA A 492 4.39 6.65 -19.37
CA ALA A 492 5.42 7.60 -19.79
C ALA A 492 6.46 7.06 -20.78
N SER A 493 6.15 7.04 -22.08
CA SER A 493 6.93 7.83 -23.07
C SER A 493 6.27 8.02 -24.44
N LYS A 494 6.06 6.92 -25.17
CA LYS A 494 5.69 6.87 -26.59
C LYS A 494 5.13 5.49 -26.90
N ASP A 495 3.89 5.32 -26.50
CA ASP A 495 3.35 3.99 -26.20
C ASP A 495 2.36 3.57 -27.29
N LYS A 496 2.07 2.28 -27.37
CA LYS A 496 1.22 1.70 -28.42
C LYS A 496 0.06 0.96 -27.81
N PHE A 497 -1.13 1.50 -28.05
CA PHE A 497 -2.39 0.84 -27.75
C PHE A 497 -2.79 0.06 -29.00
N VAL A 498 -2.63 -1.25 -28.94
CA VAL A 498 -2.76 -2.18 -30.06
C VAL A 498 -4.16 -2.79 -29.99
N PHE A 499 -4.89 -2.69 -31.09
CA PHE A 499 -6.19 -3.33 -31.27
C PHE A 499 -6.02 -4.42 -32.33
N ALA A 500 -5.87 -5.66 -31.88
CA ALA A 500 -5.60 -6.81 -32.73
C ALA A 500 -6.17 -8.12 -32.17
N THR A 501 -7.00 -8.79 -32.96
CA THR A 501 -7.41 -10.18 -32.75
C THR A 501 -6.46 -11.11 -33.53
N ASN A 502 -5.48 -11.68 -32.84
CA ASN A 502 -4.45 -12.54 -33.44
C ASN A 502 -4.76 -14.05 -33.23
N GLU A 503 -3.96 -14.96 -33.80
CA GLU A 503 -4.20 -16.43 -33.68
C GLU A 503 -3.87 -17.02 -32.28
N GLU A 504 -3.46 -16.22 -31.29
CA GLU A 504 -2.97 -16.66 -29.97
C GLU A 504 -4.02 -16.52 -28.85
N PHE A 505 -5.15 -15.86 -29.13
CA PHE A 505 -6.32 -15.69 -28.27
C PHE A 505 -7.60 -15.92 -29.10
N ASP A 506 -8.73 -16.31 -28.50
CA ASP A 506 -9.91 -16.71 -29.29
C ASP A 506 -10.54 -15.53 -30.05
N THR A 507 -11.15 -15.83 -31.19
CA THR A 507 -11.62 -14.92 -32.23
C THR A 507 -12.93 -14.19 -31.90
N GLU A 508 -13.16 -13.90 -30.62
CA GLU A 508 -14.27 -13.09 -30.11
C GLU A 508 -14.11 -11.62 -30.58
N ALA A 509 -15.16 -10.81 -30.42
CA ALA A 509 -15.13 -9.42 -30.87
C ALA A 509 -14.30 -8.55 -29.92
N LEU A 510 -13.57 -7.56 -30.45
CA LEU A 510 -13.05 -6.45 -29.65
C LEU A 510 -14.20 -5.85 -28.82
N GLY A 511 -13.96 -5.57 -27.54
CA GLY A 511 -14.87 -4.75 -26.76
C GLY A 511 -14.52 -3.27 -26.91
N SER A 512 -14.63 -2.51 -25.81
CA SER A 512 -14.62 -1.04 -25.85
C SER A 512 -13.66 -0.44 -24.81
N ASP A 513 -12.37 -0.66 -25.03
CA ASP A 513 -11.27 -0.34 -24.12
C ASP A 513 -11.23 1.15 -23.72
N LEU A 514 -10.87 1.43 -22.47
CA LEU A 514 -10.61 2.75 -21.93
C LEU A 514 -9.10 3.03 -21.91
N ILE A 515 -8.62 3.88 -22.80
CA ILE A 515 -7.25 4.40 -22.73
C ILE A 515 -7.24 5.63 -21.81
N THR A 516 -6.50 5.56 -20.70
CA THR A 516 -6.62 6.51 -19.58
C THR A 516 -5.81 7.81 -19.76
N ASP A 517 -4.73 7.78 -20.54
CA ASP A 517 -3.70 8.83 -20.54
C ASP A 517 -3.14 9.24 -21.93
N PHE A 518 -3.74 8.76 -23.02
CA PHE A 518 -3.27 8.94 -24.41
C PHE A 518 -2.74 10.35 -24.74
N ASN A 519 -1.48 10.42 -25.17
CA ASN A 519 -0.74 11.65 -25.47
C ASN A 519 -0.53 11.87 -27.00
N PRO A 520 -1.27 12.79 -27.63
CA PRO A 520 -1.19 13.01 -29.09
C PRO A 520 0.20 13.44 -29.59
N GLY A 521 0.63 12.85 -30.71
CA GLY A 521 1.96 13.00 -31.31
C GLY A 521 3.08 12.27 -30.56
N HIS A 522 2.78 11.69 -29.41
CA HIS A 522 3.68 10.87 -28.62
C HIS A 522 3.34 9.39 -28.80
N ASP A 523 2.12 9.02 -28.47
CA ASP A 523 1.63 7.64 -28.50
C ASP A 523 1.00 7.31 -29.85
N MET A 524 0.67 6.03 -30.05
CA MET A 524 0.04 5.55 -31.28
C MET A 524 -1.08 4.55 -30.97
N ILE A 525 -2.21 4.71 -31.64
CA ILE A 525 -3.23 3.66 -31.74
C ILE A 525 -2.84 2.76 -32.91
N VAL A 526 -2.55 1.49 -32.64
CA VAL A 526 -2.15 0.52 -33.65
C VAL A 526 -3.36 -0.35 -34.00
N LEU A 527 -3.79 -0.31 -35.26
CA LEU A 527 -4.92 -1.11 -35.75
C LEU A 527 -4.38 -2.24 -36.64
N ASP A 528 -4.67 -3.50 -36.31
CA ASP A 528 -4.31 -4.61 -37.19
C ASP A 528 -5.35 -4.79 -38.31
N LYS A 529 -4.89 -4.87 -39.56
CA LYS A 529 -5.77 -4.99 -40.73
C LYS A 529 -6.60 -6.29 -40.76
N ASP A 530 -6.16 -7.36 -40.11
CA ASP A 530 -6.86 -8.64 -40.11
C ASP A 530 -8.10 -8.58 -39.18
N THR A 531 -8.09 -7.66 -38.21
CA THR A 531 -9.26 -7.24 -37.41
C THR A 531 -10.03 -6.11 -38.11
N PHE A 532 -9.34 -5.03 -38.50
CA PHE A 532 -9.92 -3.84 -39.15
C PHE A 532 -9.94 -3.97 -40.68
N THR A 533 -10.56 -5.06 -41.16
CA THR A 533 -10.51 -5.53 -42.57
C THR A 533 -11.00 -4.59 -43.67
N THR A 534 -11.64 -3.46 -43.37
CA THR A 534 -12.06 -2.46 -44.37
C THR A 534 -11.04 -1.34 -44.59
N LEU A 535 -9.95 -1.29 -43.81
CA LEU A 535 -8.86 -0.32 -44.00
C LEU A 535 -8.05 -0.65 -45.27
N GLU A 536 -7.94 0.31 -46.20
CA GLU A 536 -7.25 0.11 -47.50
C GLU A 536 -5.76 0.55 -47.49
N SER A 537 -5.23 1.01 -46.35
CA SER A 537 -3.90 1.59 -46.19
C SER A 537 -2.73 0.60 -46.29
N GLU A 538 -1.54 1.07 -46.67
CA GLU A 538 -0.30 0.25 -46.64
C GLU A 538 0.25 0.10 -45.21
N SER A 539 0.51 -1.15 -44.78
CA SER A 539 1.10 -1.49 -43.48
C SER A 539 2.36 -0.67 -43.18
N GLY A 540 2.41 -0.06 -41.98
CA GLY A 540 3.53 0.78 -41.54
C GLY A 540 3.35 2.28 -41.78
N THR A 541 2.16 2.72 -42.21
CA THR A 541 1.78 4.14 -42.30
C THR A 541 0.44 4.40 -41.60
N GLY A 542 0.19 5.67 -41.22
CA GLY A 542 -1.13 6.13 -40.79
C GLY A 542 -2.08 6.33 -41.98
N PHE A 543 -3.25 6.93 -41.74
CA PHE A 543 -4.27 7.07 -42.79
C PHE A 543 -3.80 7.93 -43.98
N SER A 544 -4.20 7.51 -45.18
CA SER A 544 -3.74 8.03 -46.46
C SER A 544 -4.57 9.21 -47.00
N ILE A 545 -5.84 9.31 -46.59
CA ILE A 545 -6.79 10.37 -47.01
C ILE A 545 -7.78 10.76 -45.90
N GLU A 546 -8.29 12.00 -45.91
CA GLU A 546 -9.29 12.53 -44.96
C GLU A 546 -10.62 11.74 -44.91
N THR A 547 -10.86 10.81 -45.84
CA THR A 547 -12.03 9.92 -45.83
C THR A 547 -11.80 8.60 -45.09
N GLU A 548 -10.61 8.35 -44.55
CA GLU A 548 -10.35 7.16 -43.72
C GLU A 548 -10.47 7.48 -42.22
N PHE A 549 -10.09 8.69 -41.79
CA PHE A 549 -10.23 9.16 -40.40
C PHE A 549 -11.00 10.48 -40.30
N ALA A 550 -12.00 10.56 -39.41
CA ALA A 550 -12.73 11.79 -39.14
C ALA A 550 -12.91 12.09 -37.64
N SER A 551 -12.54 13.30 -37.21
CA SER A 551 -12.88 13.83 -35.88
C SER A 551 -14.13 14.71 -35.97
N VAL A 552 -15.27 14.24 -35.45
CA VAL A 552 -16.59 14.86 -35.68
C VAL A 552 -17.28 15.22 -34.37
N THR A 553 -17.77 16.46 -34.26
CA THR A 553 -18.60 16.89 -33.13
C THR A 553 -20.08 16.56 -33.35
N ASN A 554 -20.67 15.89 -32.35
CA ASN A 554 -22.11 15.68 -32.09
C ASN A 554 -22.83 14.47 -32.73
N ASN A 555 -22.39 13.87 -33.85
CA ASN A 555 -22.96 12.60 -34.31
C ASN A 555 -22.01 11.83 -35.25
N ALA A 556 -21.32 10.84 -34.69
CA ALA A 556 -20.40 10.00 -35.45
C ALA A 556 -21.12 9.18 -36.55
N ALA A 557 -22.36 8.73 -36.31
CA ALA A 557 -23.09 7.80 -37.18
C ALA A 557 -23.55 8.35 -38.55
N SER A 558 -23.18 9.60 -38.87
CA SER A 558 -23.39 10.21 -40.20
C SER A 558 -22.10 10.35 -41.04
N SER A 559 -20.97 9.82 -40.55
CA SER A 559 -19.70 9.83 -41.27
C SER A 559 -19.62 8.70 -42.29
N GLU A 560 -18.94 8.95 -43.41
CA GLU A 560 -18.49 7.92 -44.38
C GLU A 560 -17.06 7.44 -44.09
N ALA A 561 -16.41 7.97 -43.04
CA ALA A 561 -15.05 7.59 -42.67
C ALA A 561 -14.98 6.23 -41.95
N LEU A 562 -13.85 5.53 -42.15
CA LEU A 562 -13.61 4.20 -41.62
C LEU A 562 -13.35 4.22 -40.11
N ILE A 563 -12.57 5.19 -39.61
CA ILE A 563 -12.38 5.47 -38.20
C ILE A 563 -12.95 6.85 -37.86
N VAL A 564 -13.73 6.92 -36.78
CA VAL A 564 -14.37 8.17 -36.34
C VAL A 564 -14.12 8.41 -34.87
N TYR A 565 -13.50 9.56 -34.57
CA TYR A 565 -13.31 10.04 -33.21
C TYR A 565 -14.39 11.05 -32.84
N ASN A 566 -15.05 10.83 -31.71
CA ASN A 566 -16.04 11.75 -31.15
C ASN A 566 -15.42 12.57 -30.02
N SER A 567 -14.88 13.74 -30.38
CA SER A 567 -14.19 14.65 -29.46
C SER A 567 -15.07 15.25 -28.34
N ASN A 568 -16.37 14.92 -28.27
CA ASN A 568 -17.25 15.31 -27.16
C ASN A 568 -17.28 14.28 -26.00
N ASN A 569 -16.83 13.05 -26.26
CA ASN A 569 -16.88 11.95 -25.28
C ASN A 569 -15.71 10.96 -25.36
N GLY A 570 -14.72 11.20 -26.23
CA GLY A 570 -13.51 10.39 -26.33
C GLY A 570 -13.67 9.09 -27.11
N LYS A 571 -14.90 8.72 -27.51
CA LYS A 571 -15.18 7.43 -28.15
C LYS A 571 -14.64 7.35 -29.58
N LEU A 572 -14.03 6.23 -29.91
CA LEU A 572 -13.53 5.83 -31.21
C LEU A 572 -14.44 4.75 -31.81
N PHE A 573 -14.80 4.96 -33.07
CA PHE A 573 -15.69 4.06 -33.81
C PHE A 573 -15.03 3.57 -35.09
N TYR A 574 -15.30 2.31 -35.45
CA TYR A 574 -14.90 1.68 -36.70
C TYR A 574 -16.13 1.36 -37.56
N ASN A 575 -16.04 1.67 -38.86
CA ASN A 575 -17.10 1.42 -39.83
C ASN A 575 -16.82 0.15 -40.65
N GLN A 576 -17.29 -0.98 -40.14
CA GLN A 576 -17.20 -2.27 -40.82
C GLN A 576 -18.03 -2.33 -42.12
N ASN A 577 -18.96 -1.39 -42.36
CA ASN A 577 -19.69 -1.29 -43.64
C ASN A 577 -18.88 -0.58 -44.75
N GLY A 578 -17.64 -0.18 -44.46
CA GLY A 578 -16.80 0.59 -45.39
C GLY A 578 -17.28 2.03 -45.49
N SER A 579 -17.43 2.54 -46.71
CA SER A 579 -17.81 3.95 -46.95
C SER A 579 -19.33 4.25 -46.83
N GLU A 580 -20.17 3.31 -46.39
CA GLU A 580 -21.60 3.58 -46.16
C GLU A 580 -21.82 4.14 -44.73
N PRO A 581 -22.66 5.19 -44.53
CA PRO A 581 -22.83 5.79 -43.20
C PRO A 581 -23.46 4.85 -42.15
N GLY A 582 -22.75 4.65 -41.03
CA GLY A 582 -23.24 4.00 -39.81
C GLY A 582 -22.48 2.73 -39.41
N PHE A 583 -22.19 2.58 -38.12
CA PHE A 583 -21.16 1.65 -37.62
C PHE A 583 -21.60 0.20 -37.29
N GLY A 584 -22.80 -0.23 -37.66
CA GLY A 584 -23.31 -1.55 -37.29
C GLY A 584 -23.60 -1.74 -35.79
N GLU A 585 -23.73 -2.98 -35.34
CA GLU A 585 -23.69 -3.36 -33.92
C GLU A 585 -22.22 -3.66 -33.57
N GLY A 586 -21.70 -3.09 -32.46
CA GLY A 586 -20.30 -3.28 -32.05
C GLY A 586 -19.27 -2.34 -32.71
N GLY A 587 -19.71 -1.24 -33.33
CA GLY A 587 -18.80 -0.31 -34.00
C GLY A 587 -17.97 0.62 -33.11
N GLU A 588 -18.09 0.54 -31.79
CA GLU A 588 -17.21 1.25 -30.85
C GLU A 588 -16.11 0.29 -30.38
N PHE A 589 -14.84 0.72 -30.40
CA PHE A 589 -13.71 -0.13 -30.02
C PHE A 589 -12.77 0.48 -28.97
N ALA A 590 -12.90 1.78 -28.67
CA ALA A 590 -12.06 2.43 -27.67
C ALA A 590 -12.66 3.75 -27.17
N VAL A 591 -12.23 4.20 -26.00
CA VAL A 591 -12.55 5.48 -25.37
C VAL A 591 -11.27 6.14 -24.89
N LEU A 592 -10.95 7.31 -25.42
CA LEU A 592 -9.83 8.12 -24.95
C LEU A 592 -10.27 9.03 -23.79
N ALA A 593 -9.81 8.75 -22.58
CA ALA A 593 -10.02 9.61 -21.43
C ALA A 593 -9.43 11.01 -21.64
N GLY A 594 -10.00 12.02 -21.00
CA GLY A 594 -9.58 13.42 -21.18
C GLY A 594 -9.94 14.06 -22.54
N GLN A 595 -10.48 13.29 -23.50
CA GLN A 595 -10.93 13.75 -24.82
C GLN A 595 -9.82 14.48 -25.63
N PRO A 596 -8.64 13.85 -25.82
CA PRO A 596 -7.50 14.47 -26.48
C PRO A 596 -7.79 14.90 -27.92
N ALA A 597 -7.02 15.88 -28.41
CA ALA A 597 -7.10 16.35 -29.79
C ALA A 597 -6.20 15.51 -30.71
N ILE A 598 -6.71 14.35 -31.13
CA ILE A 598 -6.01 13.41 -32.03
C ILE A 598 -6.22 13.72 -33.52
N SER A 599 -5.40 13.09 -34.35
CA SER A 599 -5.27 13.26 -35.80
C SER A 599 -4.97 11.92 -36.49
N ALA A 600 -4.86 11.92 -37.82
CA ALA A 600 -4.48 10.73 -38.58
C ALA A 600 -3.02 10.27 -38.34
N ASP A 601 -2.15 11.14 -37.86
CA ASP A 601 -0.73 10.83 -37.57
C ASP A 601 -0.57 10.04 -36.25
N ASP A 602 -1.62 10.00 -35.42
CA ASP A 602 -1.67 9.29 -34.13
C ASP A 602 -2.04 7.79 -34.28
N PHE A 603 -2.16 7.31 -35.52
CA PHE A 603 -2.53 5.93 -35.83
C PHE A 603 -1.45 5.22 -36.67
N LEU A 604 -1.31 3.92 -36.44
CA LEU A 604 -0.47 3.02 -37.21
C LEU A 604 -1.30 1.82 -37.67
N ILE A 605 -1.25 1.47 -38.96
CA ILE A 605 -1.95 0.29 -39.47
C ILE A 605 -0.94 -0.81 -39.78
N ARG A 606 -1.21 -2.04 -39.36
CA ARG A 606 -0.27 -3.18 -39.38
C ARG A 606 -0.74 -4.31 -40.32
#